data_AF-A0A6N3CWD8-F1
#
_entry.id   AF-A0A6N3CWD8-F1
#
_cell.length_a   1.000
_cell.length_b   1.000
_cell.length_c   1.000
_cell.angle_alpha   90.00
_cell.angle_beta   90.00
_cell.angle_gamma   90.00
#
_symmetry.space_group_name_H-M   'P 1'
#
loop_
_entity.id
_entity.type
_entity.pdbx_description
1 polymer ?
#
loop_
_entity_poly.entity_id
_entity_poly.type
_entity_poly.pdbx_seq_one_letter_code
_entity_poly.pdbx_strand_id
1 'polypeptide(L)'
;MDNKQFNEQRHNRKKQRYRFTLGFQQLLNYPILNLVWLLFIVGVVFLIIVEKKYIADMDVFPMFESIFSVCMTTIIIVFPIICAIGIVQLIGFLFAIRDEADMELVFGDKCDVKNQPPMLIYKKKDGHSGVIKREFYTTIPMERWQEKKESICDRLDVHLIGDITYGGRKKNKGNHIYFESAKGRKSQARGVLYDDTF
;
A
#
# COMPACT_ATOMS: atom_id res chain seq x y z
N MET A 1 -15.57 10.34 24.59
CA MET A 1 -15.10 10.10 23.21
C MET A 1 -15.97 8.99 22.65
N ASP A 2 -16.64 9.21 21.52
CA ASP A 2 -17.57 8.24 20.94
C ASP A 2 -16.80 6.97 20.51
N ASN A 3 -17.34 5.78 20.82
CA ASN A 3 -16.75 4.49 20.46
C ASN A 3 -16.54 4.38 18.94
N LYS A 4 -17.38 5.04 18.15
CA LYS A 4 -17.24 5.08 16.68
C LYS A 4 -15.97 5.84 16.27
N GLN A 5 -15.77 7.05 16.81
CA GLN A 5 -14.59 7.87 16.54
C GLN A 5 -13.30 7.17 16.99
N PHE A 6 -13.31 6.49 18.14
CA PHE A 6 -12.16 5.73 18.62
C PHE A 6 -11.77 4.59 17.65
N ASN A 7 -12.76 3.84 17.17
CA ASN A 7 -12.52 2.74 16.22
C ASN A 7 -12.01 3.24 14.87
N GLU A 8 -12.55 4.36 14.37
CA GLU A 8 -12.08 5.01 13.14
C GLU A 8 -10.64 5.50 13.27
N GLN A 9 -10.30 6.18 14.38
CA GLN A 9 -8.92 6.62 14.62
C GLN A 9 -7.94 5.44 14.72
N ARG A 10 -8.34 4.38 15.41
CA ARG A 10 -7.53 3.15 15.51
C ARG A 10 -7.30 2.52 14.13
N HIS A 11 -8.34 2.48 13.30
CA HIS A 11 -8.27 1.97 11.93
C HIS A 11 -7.36 2.83 11.05
N ASN A 12 -7.49 4.16 11.11
CA ASN A 12 -6.66 5.09 10.35
C ASN A 12 -5.19 5.03 10.73
N ARG A 13 -4.86 4.90 12.02
CA ARG A 13 -3.47 4.71 12.49
C ARG A 13 -2.86 3.43 11.92
N LYS A 14 -3.62 2.33 11.90
CA LYS A 14 -3.19 1.07 11.29
C LYS A 14 -2.99 1.24 9.78
N LYS A 15 -3.93 1.89 9.09
CA LYS A 15 -3.87 2.17 7.66
C LYS A 15 -2.59 2.91 7.30
N GLN A 16 -2.28 4.02 7.98
CA GLN A 16 -1.07 4.79 7.74
C GLN A 16 0.20 3.95 7.92
N ARG A 17 0.27 3.16 9.01
CA ARG A 17 1.42 2.28 9.26
C ARG A 17 1.58 1.22 8.16
N TYR A 18 0.49 0.60 7.72
CA TYR A 18 0.53 -0.40 6.65
C TYR A 18 0.91 0.21 5.30
N ARG A 19 0.39 1.39 4.95
CA ARG A 19 0.79 2.10 3.72
C ARG A 19 2.28 2.44 3.72
N PHE A 20 2.80 2.95 4.82
CA PHE A 20 4.24 3.23 4.95
C PHE A 20 5.09 1.94 4.81
N THR A 21 4.71 0.88 5.54
CA THR A 21 5.41 -0.42 5.47
C THR A 21 5.37 -1.01 4.06
N LEU A 22 4.20 -0.96 3.40
CA LEU A 22 4.03 -1.44 2.05
C LEU A 22 4.85 -0.62 1.05
N GLY A 23 4.85 0.71 1.16
CA GLY A 23 5.67 1.58 0.30
C GLY A 23 7.16 1.25 0.40
N PHE A 24 7.66 1.07 1.61
CA PHE A 24 9.05 0.65 1.84
C PHE A 24 9.35 -0.73 1.23
N GLN A 25 8.45 -1.69 1.40
CA GLN A 25 8.59 -3.01 0.77
C GLN A 25 8.58 -2.94 -0.76
N GLN A 26 7.73 -2.09 -1.35
CA GLN A 26 7.69 -1.92 -2.81
C GLN A 26 8.98 -1.29 -3.35
N LEU A 27 9.54 -0.30 -2.64
CA LEU A 27 10.81 0.31 -3.02
C LEU A 27 11.97 -0.71 -3.04
N LEU A 28 11.99 -1.64 -2.08
CA LEU A 28 12.98 -2.73 -2.06
C LEU A 28 12.75 -3.78 -3.15
N ASN A 29 11.50 -4.10 -3.46
CA ASN A 29 11.15 -5.15 -4.42
C ASN A 29 11.21 -4.68 -5.89
N TYR A 30 10.99 -3.39 -6.15
CA TYR A 30 10.97 -2.81 -7.50
C TYR A 30 12.04 -1.70 -7.64
N PRO A 31 13.26 -2.04 -8.10
CA PRO A 31 14.37 -1.08 -8.14
C PRO A 31 14.12 0.13 -9.05
N ILE A 32 13.23 -0.01 -10.05
CA ILE A 32 12.82 1.10 -10.94
C ILE A 32 12.13 2.22 -10.15
N LEU A 33 11.44 1.92 -9.04
CA LEU A 33 10.81 2.94 -8.20
C LEU A 33 11.84 3.86 -7.54
N ASN A 34 13.10 3.44 -7.42
CA ASN A 34 14.15 4.28 -6.87
C ASN A 34 14.53 5.46 -7.77
N LEU A 35 14.08 5.49 -9.04
CA LEU A 35 14.20 6.66 -9.90
C LEU A 35 13.48 7.89 -9.32
N VAL A 36 12.44 7.69 -8.50
CA VAL A 36 11.75 8.78 -7.80
C VAL A 36 12.72 9.53 -6.87
N TRP A 37 13.71 8.85 -6.28
CA TRP A 37 14.71 9.49 -5.44
C TRP A 37 15.67 10.38 -6.23
N LEU A 38 15.93 10.09 -7.51
CA LEU A 38 16.74 10.97 -8.36
C LEU A 38 16.04 12.31 -8.58
N LEU A 39 14.75 12.27 -8.92
CA LEU A 39 13.93 13.49 -9.05
C LEU A 39 13.85 14.25 -7.72
N PHE A 40 13.76 13.52 -6.61
CA PHE A 40 13.75 14.12 -5.28
C PHE A 40 15.06 14.86 -4.96
N ILE A 41 16.22 14.27 -5.26
CA ILE A 41 17.53 14.93 -5.08
C ILE A 41 17.61 16.21 -5.91
N VAL A 42 17.19 16.17 -7.18
CA VAL A 42 17.15 17.37 -8.03
C VAL A 42 16.28 18.47 -7.41
N GLY A 43 15.12 18.10 -6.87
CA GLY A 43 14.23 19.03 -6.16
C GLY A 43 14.87 19.66 -4.92
N VAL A 44 15.61 18.89 -4.12
CA VAL A 44 16.33 19.41 -2.93
C VAL A 44 17.45 20.36 -3.33
N VAL A 45 18.23 20.04 -4.36
CA VAL A 45 19.28 20.93 -4.88
C VAL A 45 18.68 22.24 -5.38
N PHE A 46 17.56 22.17 -6.11
CA PHE A 46 16.84 23.35 -6.56
C PHE A 46 16.36 24.22 -5.38
N LEU A 47 15.85 23.61 -4.31
CA LEU A 47 15.39 24.30 -3.11
C LEU A 47 16.54 25.08 -2.44
N ILE A 48 17.73 24.47 -2.33
CA ILE A 48 18.94 25.13 -1.79
C ILE A 48 19.37 26.31 -2.67
N ILE A 49 19.29 26.20 -3.99
CA ILE A 49 19.62 27.30 -4.90
C ILE A 49 18.63 28.47 -4.72
N VAL A 50 17.34 28.16 -4.61
CA VAL A 50 16.29 29.17 -4.40
C VAL A 50 16.47 29.86 -3.06
N GLU A 51 16.77 29.12 -1.98
CA GLU A 51 17.07 29.72 -0.68
C GLU A 51 18.23 30.71 -0.77
N LYS A 52 19.37 30.31 -1.35
CA LYS A 52 20.54 31.18 -1.47
C LYS A 52 20.23 32.47 -2.21
N LYS A 53 19.42 32.38 -3.27
CA LYS A 53 18.96 33.56 -4.02
C LYS A 53 18.01 34.42 -3.18
N TYR A 54 17.08 33.80 -2.47
CA TYR A 54 16.10 34.49 -1.63
C TYR A 54 16.75 35.22 -0.45
N ILE A 55 17.76 34.62 0.18
CA ILE A 55 18.55 35.27 1.25
C ILE A 55 19.34 36.46 0.71
N ALA A 56 19.91 36.35 -0.50
CA ALA A 56 20.69 37.44 -1.10
C ALA A 56 19.83 38.65 -1.53
N ASP A 57 18.58 38.42 -1.90
CA ASP A 57 17.64 39.47 -2.34
C ASP A 57 16.88 40.11 -1.15
N MET A 58 16.91 39.52 0.05
CA MET A 58 16.23 40.04 1.23
C MET A 58 17.14 40.91 2.10
N ASP A 59 16.84 42.21 2.16
CA ASP A 59 17.39 43.13 3.17
C ASP A 59 16.72 42.86 4.53
N VAL A 60 17.28 41.92 5.30
CA VAL A 60 16.80 41.59 6.65
C VAL A 60 17.42 42.57 7.65
N PHE A 61 16.60 43.08 8.58
CA PHE A 61 17.10 43.92 9.67
C PHE A 61 18.22 43.17 10.44
N PRO A 62 19.39 43.79 10.70
CA PRO A 62 20.58 43.09 11.22
C PRO A 62 20.34 42.33 12.54
N MET A 63 19.37 42.79 13.34
CA MET A 63 19.00 42.16 14.61
C MET A 63 18.32 40.78 14.42
N PHE A 64 17.70 40.52 13.26
CA PHE A 64 16.96 39.29 12.98
C PHE A 64 17.65 38.34 12.00
N GLU A 65 18.77 38.74 11.37
CA GLU A 65 19.50 37.90 10.40
C GLU A 65 19.84 36.52 10.96
N SER A 66 20.36 36.47 12.19
CA SER A 66 20.76 35.22 12.84
C SER A 66 19.56 34.29 13.07
N ILE A 67 18.45 34.83 13.56
CA ILE A 67 17.22 34.06 13.82
C ILE A 67 16.62 33.57 12.50
N PHE A 68 16.55 34.44 11.49
CA PHE A 68 16.01 34.12 10.18
C PHE A 68 16.83 33.01 9.48
N SER A 69 18.16 33.11 9.51
CA SER A 69 19.06 32.11 8.94
C SER A 69 18.89 30.72 9.59
N VAL A 70 18.80 30.67 10.93
CA VAL A 70 18.53 29.42 11.65
C VAL A 70 17.17 28.83 11.28
N CYS A 71 16.13 29.66 11.17
CA CYS A 71 14.80 29.21 10.76
C CYS A 71 14.78 28.66 9.33
N MET A 72 15.37 29.36 8.37
CA MET A 72 15.45 28.92 6.97
C MET A 72 16.22 27.60 6.83
N THR A 73 17.37 27.49 7.49
CA THR A 73 18.16 26.24 7.52
C THR A 73 17.33 25.09 8.08
N THR A 74 16.58 25.33 9.16
CA THR A 74 15.70 24.33 9.77
C THR A 74 14.61 23.87 8.80
N ILE A 75 13.95 24.80 8.09
CA ILE A 75 12.91 24.49 7.11
C ILE A 75 13.48 23.64 5.97
N ILE A 76 14.68 23.97 5.48
CA ILE A 76 15.35 23.24 4.38
C ILE A 76 15.72 21.82 4.76
N ILE A 77 15.96 21.54 6.04
CA ILE A 77 16.23 20.18 6.51
C ILE A 77 14.92 19.42 6.76
N VAL A 78 13.97 20.05 7.44
CA VAL A 78 12.72 19.39 7.86
C VAL A 78 11.79 19.12 6.67
N PHE A 79 11.68 20.06 5.73
CA PHE A 79 10.77 19.94 4.59
C PHE A 79 11.08 18.73 3.70
N PRO A 80 12.32 18.50 3.24
CA PRO A 80 12.67 17.28 2.51
C PRO A 80 12.39 16.00 3.28
N ILE A 81 12.63 15.96 4.60
CA ILE A 81 12.34 14.77 5.41
C ILE A 81 10.84 14.44 5.37
N ILE A 82 9.98 15.44 5.53
CA ILE A 82 8.52 15.27 5.44
C ILE A 82 8.12 14.80 4.03
N CYS A 83 8.69 15.41 2.98
CA CYS A 83 8.44 15.01 1.61
C CYS A 83 8.86 13.56 1.32
N ALA A 84 10.03 13.13 1.82
CA ALA A 84 10.51 11.76 1.65
C ALA A 84 9.55 10.74 2.29
N ILE A 85 9.07 11.02 3.51
CA ILE A 85 8.05 10.19 4.17
C ILE A 85 6.76 10.15 3.33
N GLY A 86 6.34 11.31 2.81
CA GLY A 86 5.16 11.44 1.95
C GLY A 86 5.27 10.62 0.67
N ILE A 87 6.43 10.63 -0.01
CA ILE A 87 6.69 9.83 -1.21
C ILE A 87 6.54 8.33 -0.91
N VAL A 88 7.17 7.85 0.16
CA VAL A 88 7.08 6.43 0.57
C VAL A 88 5.62 6.05 0.83
N GLN A 89 4.88 6.90 1.54
CA GLN A 89 3.47 6.66 1.85
C GLN A 89 2.59 6.68 0.58
N LEU A 90 2.87 7.58 -0.37
CA LEU A 90 2.17 7.69 -1.64
C LEU A 90 2.38 6.46 -2.51
N ILE A 91 3.60 5.95 -2.59
CA ILE A 91 3.90 4.69 -3.29
C ILE A 91 3.11 3.53 -2.68
N GLY A 92 3.15 3.40 -1.34
CA GLY A 92 2.32 2.40 -0.65
C GLY A 92 0.82 2.60 -0.90
N PHE A 93 0.37 3.84 -1.06
CA PHE A 93 -1.02 4.14 -1.40
C PHE A 93 -1.40 3.65 -2.81
N LEU A 94 -0.62 4.02 -3.83
CA LEU A 94 -0.85 3.64 -5.23
C LEU A 94 -0.83 2.13 -5.46
N PHE A 95 0.03 1.39 -4.74
CA PHE A 95 0.09 -0.07 -4.89
C PHE A 95 -1.08 -0.78 -4.23
N ALA A 96 -1.56 -0.27 -3.10
CA ALA A 96 -2.66 -0.91 -2.38
C ALA A 96 -4.05 -0.49 -2.88
N ILE A 97 -4.23 0.70 -3.49
CA ILE A 97 -5.57 1.18 -3.91
C ILE A 97 -6.25 0.21 -4.89
N ARG A 98 -5.50 -0.37 -5.83
CA ARG A 98 -6.07 -1.29 -6.82
C ARG A 98 -6.56 -2.59 -6.17
N ASP A 99 -5.68 -3.27 -5.42
CA ASP A 99 -6.07 -4.53 -4.77
C ASP A 99 -7.15 -4.29 -3.68
N GLU A 100 -7.11 -3.18 -2.95
CA GLU A 100 -8.15 -2.85 -1.95
C GLU A 100 -9.50 -2.55 -2.60
N ALA A 101 -9.54 -1.81 -3.72
CA ALA A 101 -10.78 -1.55 -4.46
C ALA A 101 -11.38 -2.84 -5.03
N ASP A 102 -10.55 -3.75 -5.54
CA ASP A 102 -11.01 -5.06 -6.02
C ASP A 102 -11.63 -5.87 -4.86
N MET A 103 -11.01 -5.83 -3.67
CA MET A 103 -11.58 -6.49 -2.48
C MET A 103 -12.88 -5.81 -2.01
N GLU A 104 -12.97 -4.48 -2.08
CA GLU A 104 -14.19 -3.74 -1.75
C GLU A 104 -15.35 -4.14 -2.67
N LEU A 105 -15.09 -4.37 -3.97
CA LEU A 105 -16.11 -4.87 -4.90
C LEU A 105 -16.53 -6.31 -4.60
N VAL A 106 -15.59 -7.19 -4.22
CA VAL A 106 -15.89 -8.60 -3.90
C VAL A 106 -16.73 -8.72 -2.62
N PHE A 107 -16.46 -7.87 -1.64
CA PHE A 107 -17.08 -7.93 -0.31
C PHE A 107 -18.14 -6.84 -0.06
N GLY A 108 -18.40 -5.97 -1.04
CA GLY A 108 -19.30 -4.81 -0.95
C GLY A 108 -20.79 -5.13 -0.75
N ASP A 109 -21.18 -6.40 -0.88
CA ASP A 109 -22.56 -6.88 -0.70
C ASP A 109 -23.12 -6.66 0.71
N LYS A 110 -22.29 -6.37 1.74
CA LYS A 110 -22.76 -6.28 3.15
C LYS A 110 -22.26 -5.05 3.90
N CYS A 111 -23.15 -4.45 4.69
CA CYS A 111 -22.93 -3.26 5.52
C CYS A 111 -21.75 -3.36 6.51
N ASP A 112 -21.36 -4.57 6.94
CA ASP A 112 -20.25 -4.77 7.88
C ASP A 112 -18.88 -4.43 7.27
N VAL A 113 -18.76 -4.52 5.93
CA VAL A 113 -17.52 -4.27 5.19
C VAL A 113 -17.35 -2.78 4.86
N LYS A 114 -18.45 -2.02 4.77
CA LYS A 114 -18.44 -0.56 4.55
C LYS A 114 -17.66 0.20 5.61
N ASN A 115 -17.59 -0.31 6.84
CA ASN A 115 -16.90 0.38 7.92
C ASN A 115 -15.40 0.04 8.02
N GLN A 116 -14.95 -1.14 7.54
CA GLN A 116 -13.54 -1.56 7.60
C GLN A 116 -13.16 -2.45 6.41
N PRO A 117 -12.86 -1.88 5.23
CA PRO A 117 -12.43 -2.66 4.08
C PRO A 117 -11.10 -3.38 4.35
N PRO A 118 -10.86 -4.55 3.71
CA PRO A 118 -9.59 -5.25 3.80
C PRO A 118 -8.44 -4.35 3.37
N MET A 119 -7.41 -4.23 4.20
CA MET A 119 -6.21 -3.43 3.88
C MET A 119 -5.10 -4.33 3.39
N LEU A 120 -4.44 -3.96 2.31
CA LEU A 120 -3.27 -4.69 1.86
C LEU A 120 -2.06 -4.36 2.75
N ILE A 121 -1.52 -5.37 3.43
CA ILE A 121 -0.34 -5.25 4.30
C ILE A 121 0.94 -5.57 3.54
N TYR A 122 0.88 -6.60 2.72
CA TYR A 122 2.05 -7.17 2.06
C TYR A 122 1.72 -7.55 0.64
N LYS A 123 2.61 -7.19 -0.28
CA LYS A 123 2.57 -7.64 -1.66
C LYS A 123 3.99 -7.83 -2.17
N LYS A 124 4.33 -9.05 -2.55
CA LYS A 124 5.60 -9.37 -3.19
C LYS A 124 5.35 -10.25 -4.39
N LYS A 125 5.94 -9.85 -5.52
CA LYS A 125 6.02 -10.69 -6.71
C LYS A 125 7.37 -11.40 -6.68
N ASP A 126 7.35 -12.72 -6.78
CA ASP A 126 8.55 -13.51 -6.97
C ASP A 126 8.97 -13.45 -8.44
N GLY A 127 10.24 -13.11 -8.69
CA GLY A 127 10.77 -12.88 -10.03
C GLY A 127 10.93 -14.16 -10.83
N HIS A 128 11.22 -15.29 -10.16
CA HIS A 128 11.48 -16.58 -10.82
C HIS A 128 10.18 -17.32 -11.16
N SER A 129 9.25 -17.38 -10.22
CA SER A 129 8.01 -18.16 -10.36
C SER A 129 6.82 -17.34 -10.90
N GLY A 130 6.94 -16.00 -10.93
CA GLY A 130 5.83 -15.11 -11.29
C GLY A 130 4.71 -15.07 -10.25
N VAL A 131 4.88 -15.75 -9.12
CA VAL A 131 3.89 -15.85 -8.04
C VAL A 131 3.85 -14.56 -7.23
N ILE A 132 2.65 -14.04 -7.04
CA ILE A 132 2.35 -12.86 -6.24
C ILE A 132 1.76 -13.33 -4.91
N LYS A 133 2.49 -13.03 -3.84
CA LYS A 133 2.11 -13.27 -2.45
C LYS A 133 1.42 -12.02 -1.91
N ARG A 134 0.20 -12.15 -1.40
CA ARG A 134 -0.57 -11.05 -0.82
C ARG A 134 -0.98 -11.38 0.61
N GLU A 135 -0.90 -10.38 1.48
CA GLU A 135 -1.44 -10.46 2.85
C GLU A 135 -2.34 -9.24 3.11
N PHE A 136 -3.57 -9.50 3.57
CA PHE A 136 -4.57 -8.49 3.89
C PHE A 136 -4.88 -8.48 5.38
N TYR A 137 -5.07 -7.29 5.95
CA TYR A 137 -5.64 -7.08 7.27
C TYR A 137 -7.15 -6.93 7.13
N THR A 138 -7.93 -7.74 7.82
CA THR A 138 -9.40 -7.69 7.73
C THR A 138 -10.04 -8.13 9.03
N THR A 139 -11.28 -7.70 9.25
CA THR A 139 -12.19 -8.21 10.29
C THR A 139 -13.15 -9.27 9.76
N ILE A 140 -13.12 -9.54 8.44
CA ILE A 140 -13.95 -10.56 7.79
C ILE A 140 -13.40 -11.95 8.12
N PRO A 141 -14.23 -12.90 8.57
CA PRO A 141 -13.80 -14.25 8.91
C PRO A 141 -13.33 -15.04 7.68
N MET A 142 -12.42 -15.99 7.89
CA MET A 142 -11.80 -16.82 6.83
C MET A 142 -12.81 -17.56 5.96
N GLU A 143 -13.90 -18.06 6.55
CA GLU A 143 -14.94 -18.81 5.84
C GLU A 143 -15.47 -18.02 4.64
N ARG A 144 -15.71 -16.72 4.81
CA ARG A 144 -16.18 -15.86 3.72
C ARG A 144 -15.13 -15.65 2.62
N TRP A 145 -13.85 -15.65 2.99
CA TRP A 145 -12.77 -15.59 2.00
C TRP A 145 -12.71 -16.88 1.17
N GLN A 146 -12.98 -18.03 1.81
CA GLN A 146 -13.06 -19.31 1.12
C GLN A 146 -14.30 -19.39 0.22
N GLU A 147 -15.47 -18.92 0.67
CA GLU A 147 -16.69 -18.84 -0.15
C GLU A 147 -16.52 -17.95 -1.38
N LYS A 148 -15.93 -16.76 -1.21
CA LYS A 148 -15.72 -15.79 -2.29
C LYS A 148 -14.41 -16.02 -3.07
N LYS A 149 -13.73 -17.16 -2.88
CA LYS A 149 -12.46 -17.51 -3.54
C LYS A 149 -12.54 -17.32 -5.06
N GLU A 150 -13.62 -17.77 -5.69
CA GLU A 150 -13.83 -17.64 -7.14
C GLU A 150 -14.03 -16.17 -7.55
N SER A 151 -14.83 -15.40 -6.82
CA SER A 151 -15.03 -13.96 -7.09
C SER A 151 -13.73 -13.15 -6.95
N ILE A 152 -12.86 -13.52 -5.99
CA ILE A 152 -11.52 -12.94 -5.82
C ILE A 152 -10.65 -13.25 -7.05
N CYS A 153 -10.65 -14.50 -7.51
CA CYS A 153 -9.89 -14.92 -8.69
C CYS A 153 -10.37 -14.21 -9.96
N ASP A 154 -11.68 -14.05 -10.11
CA ASP A 154 -12.32 -13.37 -11.24
C ASP A 154 -11.96 -11.88 -11.30
N ARG A 155 -12.09 -11.17 -10.17
CA ARG A 155 -11.78 -9.74 -10.11
C ARG A 155 -10.31 -9.41 -10.26
N LEU A 156 -9.44 -10.22 -9.66
CA LEU A 156 -8.00 -10.01 -9.74
C LEU A 156 -7.37 -10.57 -11.03
N ASP A 157 -8.13 -11.32 -11.84
CA ASP A 157 -7.64 -12.09 -13.00
C ASP A 157 -6.40 -12.95 -12.65
N VAL A 158 -6.54 -13.74 -11.58
CA VAL A 158 -5.48 -14.61 -11.06
C VAL A 158 -6.00 -16.02 -10.79
N HIS A 159 -5.09 -16.99 -10.84
CA HIS A 159 -5.33 -18.31 -10.24
C HIS A 159 -4.57 -18.41 -8.91
N LEU A 160 -5.23 -18.99 -7.91
CA LEU A 160 -4.62 -19.23 -6.60
C LEU A 160 -3.70 -20.45 -6.66
N ILE A 161 -2.51 -20.30 -6.10
CA ILE A 161 -1.55 -21.40 -5.92
C ILE A 161 -1.68 -21.83 -4.46
N GLY A 162 -2.61 -22.77 -4.23
CA GLY A 162 -2.99 -23.24 -2.90
C GLY A 162 -4.27 -22.59 -2.35
N ASP A 163 -4.49 -22.80 -1.06
CA ASP A 163 -5.67 -22.28 -0.35
C ASP A 163 -5.38 -20.98 0.39
N ILE A 164 -6.45 -20.22 0.61
CA ILE A 164 -6.40 -19.01 1.43
C ILE A 164 -6.18 -19.43 2.88
N THR A 165 -5.15 -18.88 3.51
CA THR A 165 -4.72 -19.24 4.87
C THR A 165 -4.55 -18.00 5.74
N TYR A 166 -4.45 -18.18 7.06
CA TYR A 166 -4.17 -17.06 7.95
C TYR A 166 -2.72 -16.58 7.80
N GLY A 167 -2.53 -15.28 7.92
CA GLY A 167 -1.24 -14.59 7.79
C GLY A 167 -0.45 -14.47 9.10
N GLY A 168 0.61 -13.68 9.05
CA GLY A 168 1.57 -13.47 10.13
C GLY A 168 2.69 -14.52 10.22
N ARG A 169 3.73 -14.22 11.02
CA ARG A 169 4.97 -15.06 11.14
C ARG A 169 4.72 -16.53 11.46
N LYS A 170 3.63 -16.87 12.16
CA LYS A 170 3.24 -18.24 12.52
C LYS A 170 1.93 -18.69 11.86
N LYS A 171 1.39 -17.93 10.89
CA LYS A 171 0.08 -18.17 10.25
C LYS A 171 -1.11 -18.30 11.21
N ASN A 172 -1.04 -17.68 12.39
CA ASN A 172 -2.05 -17.81 13.44
C ASN A 172 -2.78 -16.50 13.75
N LYS A 173 -2.65 -15.47 12.90
CA LYS A 173 -3.32 -14.18 13.12
C LYS A 173 -4.67 -14.19 12.42
N GLY A 174 -5.75 -14.31 13.19
CA GLY A 174 -7.13 -14.34 12.68
C GLY A 174 -7.51 -13.15 11.79
N ASN A 175 -6.92 -11.97 12.05
CA ASN A 175 -7.22 -10.75 11.30
C ASN A 175 -6.31 -10.54 10.08
N HIS A 176 -5.48 -11.52 9.76
CA HIS A 176 -4.57 -11.49 8.62
C HIS A 176 -4.92 -12.63 7.68
N ILE A 177 -5.20 -12.32 6.42
CA ILE A 177 -5.49 -13.31 5.39
C ILE A 177 -4.37 -13.30 4.37
N TYR A 178 -3.84 -14.48 4.07
CA TYR A 178 -2.70 -14.68 3.19
C TYR A 178 -3.07 -15.63 2.05
N PHE A 179 -2.67 -15.26 0.84
CA PHE A 179 -2.76 -16.16 -0.30
C PHE A 179 -1.68 -15.89 -1.34
N GLU A 180 -1.33 -16.95 -2.08
CA GLU A 180 -0.42 -16.90 -3.20
C GLU A 180 -1.21 -17.05 -4.50
N SER A 181 -0.86 -16.27 -5.51
CA SER A 181 -1.57 -16.24 -6.77
C SER A 181 -0.61 -16.06 -7.92
N ALA A 182 -0.89 -16.63 -9.09
CA ALA A 182 -0.14 -16.34 -10.30
C ALA A 182 -1.04 -15.73 -11.36
N LYS A 183 -0.40 -15.04 -12.30
CA LYS A 183 -1.09 -14.29 -13.35
C LYS A 183 -1.84 -15.23 -14.29
N GLY A 184 -3.06 -14.82 -14.67
CA GLY A 184 -3.91 -15.54 -15.60
C GLY A 184 -4.80 -16.56 -14.91
N ARG A 185 -6.04 -16.67 -15.37
CA ARG A 185 -7.00 -17.66 -14.88
C ARG A 185 -6.70 -19.03 -15.46
N LYS A 186 -6.65 -20.07 -14.62
CA LYS A 186 -6.86 -21.43 -15.11
C LYS A 186 -8.36 -21.59 -15.33
N SER A 187 -8.76 -21.89 -16.57
CA SER A 187 -10.11 -22.39 -16.84
C SER A 187 -10.41 -23.50 -15.85
N GLN A 188 -11.52 -23.42 -15.11
CA GLN A 188 -12.09 -24.65 -14.56
C GLN A 188 -12.27 -25.58 -15.77
N ALA A 189 -11.78 -26.81 -15.66
CA ALA A 189 -12.09 -27.81 -16.67
C ALA A 189 -13.61 -27.84 -16.77
N ARG A 190 -14.17 -27.35 -17.88
CA ARG A 190 -15.55 -27.65 -18.23
C ARG A 190 -15.61 -29.17 -18.20
N GLY A 191 -16.46 -29.74 -17.35
CA GLY A 191 -16.69 -31.18 -17.33
C GLY A 191 -16.87 -31.66 -18.76
N VAL A 192 -16.27 -32.81 -19.08
CA VAL A 192 -16.29 -33.43 -20.40
C VAL A 192 -17.69 -33.27 -21.00
N LEU A 193 -17.79 -32.48 -22.08
CA LEU A 193 -19.07 -32.07 -22.67
C LEU A 193 -19.61 -33.08 -23.69
N TYR A 194 -19.01 -34.27 -23.76
CA TYR A 194 -19.42 -35.33 -24.69
C TYR A 194 -19.84 -36.55 -23.88
N ASP A 195 -21.15 -36.72 -23.78
CA ASP A 195 -21.77 -38.03 -23.65
C ASP A 195 -21.97 -38.53 -25.10
N ASP A 196 -20.89 -38.93 -25.76
CA ASP A 196 -20.99 -39.58 -27.07
C ASP A 196 -21.43 -41.04 -26.83
N THR A 197 -22.71 -41.19 -26.52
CA THR A 197 -23.46 -42.43 -26.69
C THR A 197 -24.20 -42.36 -28.02
N PHE A 198 -23.60 -42.97 -29.05
CA PHE A 198 -24.29 -43.40 -30.27
C PHE A 198 -23.83 -44.81 -30.63
#